data_AF-A0A131XCI2-F1
#
_entry.id   AF-A0A131XCI2-F1
#
_cell.length_a   1.000
_cell.length_b   1.000
_cell.length_c   1.000
_cell.angle_alpha   90.00
_cell.angle_beta   90.00
_cell.angle_gamma   90.00
#
_symmetry.space_group_name_H-M   'P 1'
#
loop_
_entity.id
_entity.type
_entity.pdbx_description
1 polymer ?
#
loop_
_entity_poly.entity_id
_entity_poly.type
_entity_poly.pdbx_seq_one_letter_code
_entity_poly.pdbx_strand_id
1 'polypeptide(L)'
;YSLLVLYGMINEGGPFRVNLTEVAKRYMASLNETAQGKINSWGLTSDYAYWTEWEDKDIPPVSAEVEWMIYDDCNPSIYKGPPKYNCTGFFSWSVHDGIVCPFALVKNISLPVKYPGLAPKNISLVLNHLPEGPVPYTWGPPGGKLEKEVFSPICHFVAKISFDGYLVYLKNSNTWVPVRVSALANIKEGLVEEDGKLTYHMWGVYFETMWCY
;
A
#
# COMPACT_ATOMS: atom_id res chain seq x y z
N TYR A 1 13.95 -2.37 15.44
CA TYR A 1 12.49 -2.22 15.28
C TYR A 1 11.95 -2.95 14.04
N SER A 2 12.59 -2.87 12.88
CA SER A 2 12.15 -3.53 11.63
C SER A 2 12.06 -5.07 11.69
N LEU A 3 12.94 -5.73 12.46
CA LEU A 3 12.94 -7.20 12.63
C LEU A 3 11.76 -7.74 13.46
N LEU A 4 11.17 -6.92 14.34
CA LEU A 4 10.04 -7.32 15.19
C LEU A 4 8.71 -7.30 14.45
N VAL A 5 8.56 -6.42 13.45
CA VAL A 5 7.35 -6.33 12.62
C VAL A 5 7.22 -7.56 11.72
N LEU A 6 8.34 -8.06 11.19
CA LEU A 6 8.36 -9.20 10.27
C LEU A 6 8.04 -10.55 10.96
N TYR A 7 8.43 -10.74 12.23
CA TYR A 7 8.22 -12.01 12.94
C TYR A 7 6.76 -12.23 13.38
N GLY A 8 5.96 -11.17 13.50
CA GLY A 8 4.58 -11.23 13.97
C GLY A 8 3.54 -11.50 12.89
N MET A 9 3.91 -11.44 11.60
CA MET A 9 2.98 -11.51 10.47
C MET A 9 2.89 -12.90 9.81
N ILE A 10 3.65 -13.88 10.33
CA ILE A 10 3.67 -15.26 9.80
C ILE A 10 2.78 -16.12 10.70
N ASN A 11 1.46 -16.01 10.58
CA ASN A 11 0.54 -17.10 10.94
C ASN A 11 -0.88 -16.86 10.38
N GLU A 12 -1.27 -17.79 9.49
CA GLU A 12 -2.63 -18.23 9.13
C GLU A 12 -3.62 -17.24 8.50
N GLY A 13 -3.90 -17.46 7.21
CA GLY A 13 -5.07 -16.93 6.50
C GLY A 13 -4.81 -16.76 5.01
N GLY A 14 -5.84 -16.89 4.16
CA GLY A 14 -5.77 -16.41 2.78
C GLY A 14 -5.49 -14.89 2.73
N PRO A 15 -5.38 -14.28 1.54
CA PRO A 15 -5.06 -12.87 1.44
C PRO A 15 -6.06 -12.02 2.23
N PHE A 16 -5.59 -11.33 3.27
CA PHE A 16 -6.43 -10.49 4.12
C PHE A 16 -6.48 -9.08 3.54
N ARG A 17 -7.70 -8.59 3.26
CA ARG A 17 -7.89 -7.25 2.72
C ARG A 17 -8.77 -6.42 3.64
N VAL A 18 -8.19 -5.40 4.24
CA VAL A 18 -8.93 -4.39 4.99
C VAL A 18 -9.65 -3.48 4.01
N ASN A 19 -10.91 -3.15 4.28
CA ASN A 19 -11.63 -2.13 3.52
C ASN A 19 -11.88 -0.91 4.41
N LEU A 20 -11.12 0.16 4.18
CA LEU A 20 -11.18 1.39 5.00
C LEU A 20 -12.58 2.01 5.00
N THR A 21 -13.29 1.95 3.86
CA THR A 21 -14.66 2.46 3.75
C THR A 21 -15.63 1.64 4.63
N GLU A 22 -15.46 0.32 4.70
CA GLU A 22 -16.28 -0.54 5.56
C GLU A 22 -15.94 -0.37 7.05
N VAL A 23 -14.67 -0.09 7.38
CA VAL A 23 -14.27 0.30 8.74
C VAL A 23 -14.96 1.60 9.14
N ALA A 24 -14.89 2.63 8.29
CA ALA A 24 -15.55 3.91 8.52
C ALA A 24 -17.08 3.76 8.66
N LYS A 25 -17.72 2.96 7.79
CA LYS A 25 -19.16 2.63 7.88
C LYS A 25 -19.54 2.06 9.23
N ARG A 26 -18.80 1.06 9.73
CA ARG A 26 -19.08 0.42 11.03
C ARG A 26 -18.88 1.38 12.19
N TYR A 27 -17.83 2.18 12.15
CA TYR A 27 -17.59 3.23 13.15
C TYR A 27 -18.74 4.25 13.18
N MET A 28 -19.20 4.71 12.01
CA MET A 28 -20.34 5.62 11.89
C MET A 28 -21.66 5.01 12.36
N ALA A 29 -21.89 3.72 12.10
CA ALA A 29 -23.07 3.03 12.60
C ALA A 29 -23.10 3.02 14.14
N SER A 30 -21.98 2.70 14.79
CA SER A 30 -21.86 2.73 16.25
C SER A 30 -22.05 4.14 16.84
N LEU A 31 -21.50 5.17 16.20
CA LEU A 31 -21.76 6.56 16.60
C LEU A 31 -23.24 6.92 16.43
N ASN A 32 -23.89 6.45 15.36
CA ASN A 32 -25.29 6.78 15.11
C ASN A 32 -26.22 6.12 16.14
N GLU A 33 -25.93 4.89 16.56
CA GLU A 33 -26.64 4.24 17.67
C GLU A 33 -26.56 5.07 18.95
N THR A 34 -25.35 5.53 19.30
CA THR A 34 -25.12 6.40 20.47
C THR A 34 -25.81 7.75 20.31
N ALA A 35 -25.88 8.27 19.08
CA ALA A 35 -26.57 9.50 18.74
C ALA A 35 -28.09 9.33 18.56
N GLN A 36 -28.68 8.17 18.85
CA GLN A 36 -30.11 7.88 18.69
C GLN A 36 -30.62 8.10 17.24
N GLY A 37 -29.82 7.74 16.25
CA GLY A 37 -30.21 7.85 14.83
C GLY A 37 -30.13 9.27 14.25
N LYS A 38 -29.43 10.19 14.94
CA LYS A 38 -29.35 11.62 14.56
C LYS A 38 -28.25 11.95 13.54
N ILE A 39 -27.51 10.97 13.04
CA ILE A 39 -26.50 11.16 11.99
C ILE A 39 -27.17 10.93 10.63
N ASN A 40 -27.22 11.99 9.82
CA ASN A 40 -27.90 11.99 8.52
C ASN A 40 -27.00 11.51 7.38
N SER A 41 -25.75 11.94 7.40
CA SER A 41 -24.75 11.63 6.37
C SER A 41 -23.34 11.80 6.95
N TRP A 42 -22.36 11.24 6.25
CA TRP A 42 -20.94 11.39 6.59
C TRP A 42 -20.07 11.19 5.35
N GLY A 43 -18.83 11.67 5.41
CA GLY A 43 -17.85 11.52 4.32
C GLY A 43 -16.41 11.60 4.82
N LEU A 44 -15.50 11.04 4.03
CA LEU A 44 -14.05 11.02 4.28
C LEU A 44 -13.24 11.70 3.17
N THR A 45 -13.83 11.88 2.00
CA THR A 45 -13.21 12.36 0.77
C THR A 45 -13.67 13.78 0.47
N SER A 46 -12.85 14.53 -0.26
CA SER A 46 -13.07 15.96 -0.58
C SER A 46 -14.34 16.27 -1.36
N ASP A 47 -15.01 15.26 -1.93
CA ASP A 47 -16.29 15.39 -2.66
C ASP A 47 -17.52 15.41 -1.74
N TYR A 48 -17.35 15.23 -0.43
CA TYR A 48 -18.44 15.34 0.53
C TYR A 48 -18.86 16.81 0.75
N ALA A 49 -20.17 17.02 0.94
CA ALA A 49 -20.82 18.32 1.02
C ALA A 49 -20.11 19.32 1.96
N TYR A 50 -19.58 18.84 3.09
CA TYR A 50 -18.82 19.67 4.02
C TYR A 50 -17.65 20.39 3.32
N TRP A 51 -16.77 19.68 2.60
CA TRP A 51 -15.60 20.30 1.95
C TRP A 51 -15.93 20.99 0.64
N THR A 52 -17.00 20.61 -0.04
CA THR A 52 -17.41 21.27 -1.28
C THR A 52 -18.14 22.60 -1.04
N GLU A 53 -18.79 22.75 0.12
CA GLU A 53 -19.52 23.97 0.50
C GLU A 53 -18.73 24.83 1.50
N TRP A 54 -17.88 24.22 2.33
CA TRP A 54 -17.11 24.88 3.38
C TRP A 54 -15.61 24.60 3.19
N GLU A 55 -14.86 25.61 2.74
CA GLU A 55 -13.40 25.53 2.60
C GLU A 55 -12.69 25.75 3.95
N ASP A 56 -12.98 24.90 4.94
CA ASP A 56 -12.27 24.91 6.22
C ASP A 56 -10.91 24.21 6.08
N LYS A 57 -9.83 25.01 6.09
CA LYS A 57 -8.46 24.51 5.95
C LYS A 57 -7.94 23.82 7.22
N ASP A 58 -8.55 24.07 8.38
CA ASP A 58 -8.14 23.47 9.64
C ASP A 58 -8.68 22.04 9.79
N ILE A 59 -9.69 21.69 8.99
CA ILE A 59 -10.34 20.37 8.95
C ILE A 59 -10.22 19.80 7.53
N PRO A 60 -9.01 19.40 7.08
CA PRO A 60 -8.84 18.82 5.75
C PRO A 60 -9.52 17.44 5.63
N PRO A 61 -9.96 17.05 4.42
CA PRO A 61 -10.42 15.70 4.16
C PRO A 61 -9.30 14.68 4.39
N VAL A 62 -9.68 13.41 4.52
CA VAL A 62 -8.69 12.35 4.65
C VAL A 62 -7.84 12.29 3.37
N SER A 63 -6.53 12.18 3.57
CA SER A 63 -5.54 11.92 2.54
C SER A 63 -4.75 10.66 2.91
N ALA A 64 -4.13 10.03 1.92
CA ALA A 64 -3.33 8.82 2.11
C ALA A 64 -1.93 9.01 1.53
N GLU A 65 -0.93 8.51 2.23
CA GLU A 65 0.46 8.53 1.80
C GLU A 65 1.10 7.15 2.01
N VAL A 66 1.90 6.72 1.04
CA VAL A 66 2.81 5.59 1.22
C VAL A 66 4.13 6.14 1.75
N GLU A 67 4.34 6.11 3.06
CA GLU A 67 5.52 6.70 3.70
C GLU A 67 6.81 6.02 3.20
N TRP A 68 6.84 4.69 3.21
CA TRP A 68 7.96 3.91 2.71
C TRP A 68 7.52 2.54 2.20
N MET A 69 8.37 1.95 1.37
CA MET A 69 8.26 0.58 0.90
C MET A 69 9.65 -0.03 0.89
N ILE A 70 9.80 -1.20 1.50
CA ILE A 70 11.07 -1.92 1.58
C ILE A 70 10.91 -3.34 1.04
N TYR A 71 12.01 -3.91 0.56
CA TYR A 71 12.09 -5.26 0.02
C TYR A 71 13.20 -6.00 0.74
N ASP A 72 12.87 -7.10 1.40
CA ASP A 72 13.80 -7.89 2.22
C ASP A 72 13.51 -9.39 2.08
N ASP A 73 14.31 -10.21 2.75
CA ASP A 73 14.15 -11.67 2.82
C ASP A 73 13.99 -12.31 1.44
N CYS A 74 14.94 -11.99 0.56
CA CYS A 74 14.99 -12.57 -0.76
C CYS A 74 15.52 -14.00 -0.68
N ASN A 75 14.77 -14.97 -1.21
CA ASN A 75 15.25 -16.33 -1.38
C ASN A 75 16.60 -16.30 -2.12
N PRO A 76 17.65 -16.98 -1.63
CA PRO A 76 18.99 -16.98 -2.21
C PRO A 76 19.07 -17.67 -3.58
N SER A 77 18.39 -17.14 -4.58
CA SER A 77 18.76 -17.31 -5.98
C SER A 77 19.98 -16.44 -6.21
N ILE A 78 21.18 -16.87 -5.80
CA ILE A 78 22.42 -16.13 -6.08
C ILE A 78 22.89 -16.53 -7.49
N TYR A 79 22.89 -15.58 -8.42
CA TYR A 79 23.52 -15.79 -9.73
C TYR A 79 25.03 -16.00 -9.53
N LYS A 80 25.56 -17.15 -9.97
CA LYS A 80 26.97 -17.53 -9.80
C LYS A 80 27.83 -17.24 -11.04
N GLY A 81 27.22 -16.81 -12.13
CA GLY A 81 27.92 -16.47 -13.38
C GLY A 81 28.49 -15.05 -13.39
N PRO A 82 29.27 -14.69 -14.43
CA PRO A 82 29.71 -13.32 -14.63
C PRO A 82 28.51 -12.41 -14.96
N PRO A 83 28.42 -11.20 -14.39
CA PRO A 83 27.30 -10.28 -14.63
C PRO A 83 27.07 -10.03 -16.13
N LYS A 84 25.80 -10.08 -16.55
CA LYS A 84 25.37 -9.70 -17.89
C LYS A 84 24.67 -8.35 -17.88
N TYR A 85 24.84 -7.61 -18.97
CA TYR A 85 24.31 -6.25 -19.11
C TYR A 85 23.19 -6.15 -20.15
N ASN A 86 23.03 -7.18 -20.98
CA ASN A 86 21.96 -7.31 -21.96
C ASN A 86 20.91 -8.26 -21.39
N CYS A 87 19.85 -7.73 -20.81
CA CYS A 87 18.84 -8.52 -20.11
C CYS A 87 17.43 -7.95 -20.30
N THR A 88 16.44 -8.83 -20.23
CA THR A 88 15.03 -8.48 -20.03
C THR A 88 14.58 -9.03 -18.68
N GLY A 89 14.07 -8.15 -17.84
CA GLY A 89 13.52 -8.48 -16.53
C GLY A 89 12.01 -8.40 -16.53
N PHE A 90 11.36 -9.34 -15.86
CA PHE A 90 9.92 -9.39 -15.64
C PHE A 90 9.65 -9.28 -14.15
N PHE A 91 8.83 -8.32 -13.77
CA PHE A 91 8.62 -7.94 -12.37
C PHE A 91 7.16 -7.97 -12.00
N SER A 92 6.80 -8.64 -10.91
CA SER A 92 5.42 -8.69 -10.43
C SER A 92 5.34 -8.59 -8.91
N TRP A 93 4.16 -8.23 -8.42
CA TRP A 93 3.85 -8.10 -7.01
C TRP A 93 2.61 -8.93 -6.69
N SER A 94 2.63 -9.64 -5.57
CA SER A 94 1.48 -10.33 -5.02
C SER A 94 1.25 -9.85 -3.59
N VAL A 95 0.08 -9.27 -3.34
CA VAL A 95 -0.27 -8.74 -2.01
C VAL A 95 -0.89 -9.85 -1.18
N HIS A 96 -0.32 -10.09 0.00
CA HIS A 96 -0.90 -10.98 0.99
C HIS A 96 -1.87 -10.20 1.87
N ASP A 97 -1.36 -9.17 2.56
CA ASP A 97 -2.21 -8.27 3.33
C ASP A 97 -2.24 -6.90 2.68
N GLY A 98 -3.44 -6.49 2.28
CA GLY A 98 -3.68 -5.27 1.54
C GLY A 98 -4.78 -4.42 2.16
N ILE A 99 -4.88 -3.20 1.64
CA ILE A 99 -5.95 -2.28 2.01
C ILE A 99 -6.66 -1.78 0.75
N VAL A 100 -7.99 -1.82 0.80
CA VAL A 100 -8.89 -1.19 -0.16
C VAL A 100 -9.34 0.13 0.45
N CYS A 101 -9.07 1.22 -0.27
CA CYS A 101 -9.43 2.58 0.14
C CYS A 101 -9.77 3.41 -1.10
N PRO A 102 -10.54 4.51 -0.95
CA PRO A 102 -10.87 5.39 -2.06
C PRO A 102 -9.70 6.28 -2.51
N PHE A 103 -8.57 6.25 -1.80
CA PHE A 103 -7.39 7.05 -2.09
C PHE A 103 -6.40 6.29 -2.97
N ALA A 104 -5.77 6.96 -3.93
CA ALA A 104 -4.70 6.37 -4.72
C ALA A 104 -3.43 6.26 -3.88
N LEU A 105 -2.92 5.05 -3.67
CA LEU A 105 -1.71 4.80 -2.88
C LEU A 105 -0.48 4.80 -3.78
N VAL A 106 -0.09 5.99 -4.24
CA VAL A 106 1.01 6.14 -5.21
C VAL A 106 2.37 6.21 -4.50
N LYS A 107 3.35 5.41 -4.94
CA LYS A 107 4.74 5.51 -4.52
C LYS A 107 5.70 5.43 -5.69
N ASN A 108 6.58 6.42 -5.79
CA ASN A 108 7.74 6.36 -6.66
C ASN A 108 8.84 5.56 -5.97
N ILE A 109 9.29 4.48 -6.60
CA ILE A 109 10.34 3.62 -6.07
C ILE A 109 11.45 3.43 -7.11
N SER A 110 12.65 3.14 -6.61
CA SER A 110 13.68 2.50 -7.40
C SER A 110 13.42 1.00 -7.40
N LEU A 111 13.09 0.43 -8.56
CA LEU A 111 12.80 -0.99 -8.72
C LEU A 111 13.98 -1.81 -8.18
N PRO A 112 13.75 -2.72 -7.22
CA PRO A 112 14.82 -3.41 -6.51
C PRO A 112 15.35 -4.58 -7.33
N VAL A 113 16.05 -4.28 -8.43
CA VAL A 113 16.71 -5.26 -9.29
C VAL A 113 17.78 -5.99 -8.47
N LYS A 114 17.58 -7.27 -8.20
CA LYS A 114 18.51 -8.11 -7.43
C LYS A 114 19.58 -8.73 -8.31
N TYR A 115 19.35 -8.82 -9.63
CA TYR A 115 20.37 -9.28 -10.55
C TYR A 115 21.59 -8.35 -10.54
N PRO A 116 22.81 -8.89 -10.40
CA PRO A 116 24.00 -8.07 -10.19
C PRO A 116 24.37 -7.26 -11.44
N GLY A 117 24.80 -6.01 -11.23
CA GLY A 117 25.42 -5.18 -12.27
C GLY A 117 24.44 -4.41 -13.16
N LEU A 118 23.14 -4.57 -12.98
CA LEU A 118 22.12 -3.80 -13.71
C LEU A 118 21.72 -2.55 -12.94
N ALA A 119 21.61 -1.43 -13.66
CA ALA A 119 21.11 -0.19 -13.08
C ALA A 119 19.63 -0.32 -12.71
N PRO A 120 19.19 0.20 -11.55
CA PRO A 120 17.78 0.16 -11.17
C PRO A 120 16.94 1.05 -12.09
N LYS A 121 15.63 0.79 -12.13
CA LYS A 121 14.64 1.57 -12.90
C LYS A 121 13.71 2.30 -11.94
N ASN A 122 13.46 3.59 -12.17
CA ASN A 122 12.47 4.31 -11.38
C ASN A 122 11.08 4.02 -11.92
N ILE A 123 10.16 3.63 -11.04
CA ILE A 123 8.78 3.30 -11.40
C ILE A 123 7.81 3.95 -10.41
N SER A 124 6.57 4.17 -10.87
CA SER A 124 5.47 4.60 -10.01
C SER A 124 4.52 3.42 -9.82
N LEU A 125 4.30 3.03 -8.56
CA LEU A 125 3.37 1.97 -8.19
C LEU A 125 2.13 2.57 -7.54
N VAL A 126 0.96 2.04 -7.89
CA VAL A 126 -0.30 2.30 -7.20
C VAL A 126 -0.62 1.06 -6.36
N LEU A 127 -0.34 1.09 -5.06
CA LEU A 127 -0.31 -0.09 -4.19
C LEU A 127 -1.67 -0.76 -4.03
N ASN A 128 -2.77 -0.01 -4.10
CA ASN A 128 -4.13 -0.55 -4.10
C ASN A 128 -4.63 -0.97 -5.50
N HIS A 129 -3.82 -0.82 -6.54
CA HIS A 129 -4.09 -1.21 -7.94
C HIS A 129 -2.80 -1.70 -8.63
N LEU A 130 -2.16 -2.71 -8.05
CA LEU A 130 -0.93 -3.28 -8.62
C LEU A 130 -1.20 -4.00 -9.96
N PRO A 131 -0.20 -4.07 -10.86
CA PRO A 131 -0.34 -4.81 -12.11
C PRO A 131 -0.71 -6.28 -11.87
N GLU A 132 -1.69 -6.80 -12.60
CA GLU A 132 -2.13 -8.20 -12.51
C GLU A 132 -1.08 -9.20 -13.04
N GLY A 133 -0.11 -8.74 -13.81
CA GLY A 133 0.92 -9.56 -14.43
C GLY A 133 2.31 -8.93 -14.43
N PRO A 134 3.31 -9.65 -14.96
CA PRO A 134 4.68 -9.18 -14.97
C PRO A 134 4.86 -7.96 -15.86
N VAL A 135 5.55 -6.94 -15.34
CA VAL A 135 5.95 -5.74 -16.07
C VAL A 135 7.36 -5.94 -16.63
N PRO A 136 7.57 -5.84 -17.95
CA PRO A 136 8.88 -6.03 -18.55
C PRO A 136 9.73 -4.75 -18.51
N TYR A 137 11.02 -4.89 -18.22
CA TYR A 137 12.04 -3.86 -18.45
C TYR A 137 13.26 -4.45 -19.13
N THR A 138 13.89 -3.67 -20.01
CA THR A 138 15.06 -4.12 -20.78
C THR A 138 16.30 -3.27 -20.48
N TRP A 139 17.44 -3.95 -20.48
CA TRP A 139 18.78 -3.40 -20.41
C TRP A 139 19.54 -3.87 -21.65
N GLY A 140 20.06 -2.93 -22.44
CA GLY A 140 20.82 -3.23 -23.66
C GLY A 140 20.00 -3.90 -24.78
N PRO A 141 20.61 -4.07 -25.97
CA PRO A 141 20.00 -4.84 -27.05
C PRO A 141 20.08 -6.35 -26.75
N PRO A 142 19.07 -7.15 -27.15
CA PRO A 142 19.20 -8.60 -27.12
C PRO A 142 20.30 -9.01 -28.10
N GLY A 143 21.40 -9.54 -27.58
CA GLY A 143 22.55 -9.90 -28.40
C GLY A 143 23.47 -10.84 -27.64
N GLY A 144 23.82 -11.96 -28.28
CA GLY A 144 24.59 -13.03 -27.65
C GLY A 144 23.79 -14.31 -27.48
N LYS A 145 24.36 -15.26 -26.75
CA LYS A 145 23.75 -16.55 -26.47
C LYS A 145 22.96 -16.43 -25.18
N LEU A 146 21.65 -16.65 -25.25
CA LEU A 146 20.78 -16.64 -24.07
C LEU A 146 21.38 -17.55 -22.98
N GLU A 147 21.50 -16.99 -21.77
CA GLU A 147 21.90 -17.72 -20.60
C GLU A 147 20.89 -18.82 -20.29
N LYS A 148 21.40 -20.02 -19.98
CA LYS A 148 20.53 -21.18 -19.70
C LYS A 148 19.90 -21.10 -18.32
N GLU A 149 20.57 -20.44 -17.38
CA GLU A 149 20.10 -20.28 -16.02
C GLU A 149 19.31 -18.97 -15.90
N VAL A 150 18.01 -19.11 -15.64
CA VAL A 150 17.13 -17.97 -15.35
C VAL A 150 17.34 -17.56 -13.90
N PHE A 151 17.69 -16.30 -13.68
CA PHE A 151 17.76 -15.74 -12.34
C PHE A 151 16.36 -15.28 -11.92
N SER A 152 15.80 -15.90 -10.89
CA SER A 152 14.48 -15.56 -10.39
C SER A 152 14.42 -15.59 -8.86
N PRO A 153 14.76 -14.48 -8.20
CA PRO A 153 14.58 -14.34 -6.77
C PRO A 153 13.13 -13.96 -6.46
N ILE A 154 12.73 -14.34 -5.26
CA ILE A 154 11.45 -14.00 -4.64
C ILE A 154 11.80 -13.25 -3.37
N CYS A 155 11.27 -12.06 -3.18
CA CYS A 155 11.50 -11.24 -2.00
C CYS A 155 10.19 -10.88 -1.32
N HIS A 156 10.20 -10.72 0.00
CA HIS A 156 9.10 -10.09 0.69
C HIS A 156 9.18 -8.57 0.52
N PHE A 157 8.02 -7.91 0.51
CA PHE A 157 7.94 -6.46 0.62
C PHE A 157 6.99 -6.07 1.72
N VAL A 158 7.27 -4.91 2.33
CA VAL A 158 6.38 -4.24 3.28
C VAL A 158 6.29 -2.77 2.89
N ALA A 159 5.09 -2.21 2.95
CA ALA A 159 4.83 -0.81 2.75
C ALA A 159 4.04 -0.24 3.94
N LYS A 160 4.48 0.89 4.46
CA LYS A 160 3.73 1.66 5.47
C LYS A 160 2.87 2.69 4.78
N ILE A 161 1.58 2.64 5.06
CA ILE A 161 0.57 3.56 4.56
C ILE A 161 0.03 4.35 5.74
N SER A 162 0.01 5.67 5.63
CA SER A 162 -0.57 6.57 6.62
C SER A 162 -1.77 7.31 6.04
N PHE A 163 -2.84 7.40 6.81
CA PHE A 163 -3.99 8.25 6.53
C PHE A 163 -4.03 9.39 7.54
N ASP A 164 -4.23 10.61 7.04
CA ASP A 164 -4.30 11.82 7.86
C ASP A 164 -5.48 12.69 7.41
N GLY A 165 -6.02 13.49 8.32
CA GLY A 165 -7.18 14.34 8.11
C GLY A 165 -8.42 13.88 8.87
N TYR A 166 -9.57 14.36 8.41
CA TYR A 166 -10.83 14.21 9.13
C TYR A 166 -11.89 13.50 8.28
N LEU A 167 -12.68 12.69 8.96
CA LEU A 167 -14.01 12.31 8.50
C LEU A 167 -15.03 13.24 9.15
N VAL A 168 -16.07 13.64 8.42
CA VAL A 168 -17.07 14.59 8.90
C VAL A 168 -18.45 13.98 8.77
N TYR A 169 -19.30 14.17 9.77
CA TYR A 169 -20.69 13.75 9.72
C TYR A 169 -21.66 14.89 10.05
N LEU A 170 -22.86 14.84 9.47
CA LEU A 170 -23.93 15.79 9.71
C LEU A 170 -24.88 15.26 10.79
N LYS A 171 -24.97 15.98 11.90
CA LYS A 171 -25.88 15.67 13.02
C LYS A 171 -27.07 16.63 13.04
N ASN A 172 -28.27 16.10 13.28
CA ASN A 172 -29.52 16.88 13.36
C ASN A 172 -29.76 17.78 12.13
N SER A 173 -29.27 17.38 10.96
CA SER A 173 -29.36 18.14 9.70
C SER A 173 -28.71 19.53 9.67
N ASN A 174 -27.98 19.97 10.71
CA ASN A 174 -27.43 21.33 10.76
C ASN A 174 -26.06 21.46 11.45
N THR A 175 -25.57 20.40 12.08
CA THR A 175 -24.32 20.44 12.84
C THR A 175 -23.30 19.52 12.21
N TRP A 176 -22.28 20.09 11.59
CA TRP A 176 -21.11 19.35 11.10
C TRP A 176 -20.22 18.97 12.28
N VAL A 177 -19.84 17.69 12.36
CA VAL A 177 -18.96 17.19 13.41
C VAL A 177 -17.75 16.52 12.77
N PRO A 178 -16.55 17.11 12.91
CA PRO A 178 -15.32 16.50 12.45
C PRO A 178 -14.81 15.46 13.44
N VAL A 179 -14.23 14.38 12.92
CA VAL A 179 -13.57 13.32 13.69
C VAL A 179 -12.26 12.99 12.99
N ARG A 180 -11.16 12.89 13.74
CA ARG A 180 -9.87 12.49 13.16
C ARG A 180 -9.95 11.06 12.62
N VAL A 181 -9.29 10.80 11.50
CA VAL A 181 -9.23 9.47 10.89
C VAL A 181 -8.60 8.42 11.82
N SER A 182 -7.73 8.83 12.76
CA SER A 182 -7.16 7.95 13.77
C SER A 182 -8.20 7.29 14.69
N ALA A 183 -9.41 7.88 14.82
CA ALA A 183 -10.50 7.26 15.56
C ALA A 183 -11.00 5.93 14.95
N LEU A 184 -10.60 5.63 13.70
CA LEU A 184 -10.87 4.35 13.05
C LEU A 184 -9.87 3.25 13.44
N ALA A 185 -8.93 3.51 14.34
CA ALA A 185 -7.93 2.55 14.77
C ALA A 185 -8.59 1.26 15.30
N ASN A 186 -8.11 0.14 14.79
CA ASN A 186 -8.56 -1.19 15.16
C ASN A 186 -7.41 -2.18 14.94
N ILE A 187 -6.70 -2.51 16.03
CA ILE A 187 -5.52 -3.38 15.98
C ILE A 187 -5.85 -4.79 15.44
N LYS A 188 -7.09 -5.27 15.60
CA LYS A 188 -7.53 -6.57 15.05
C LYS A 188 -7.61 -6.56 13.52
N GLU A 189 -7.73 -5.38 12.93
CA GLU A 189 -7.73 -5.17 11.48
C GLU A 189 -6.39 -4.59 11.00
N GLY A 190 -5.37 -4.52 11.86
CA GLY A 190 -4.05 -3.98 11.51
C GLY A 190 -4.02 -2.46 11.32
N LEU A 191 -5.07 -1.75 11.72
CA LEU A 191 -5.16 -0.30 11.69
C LEU A 191 -4.73 0.27 13.05
N VAL A 192 -3.67 1.07 13.07
CA VAL A 192 -3.05 1.56 14.31
C VAL A 192 -2.99 3.08 14.30
N GLU A 193 -3.25 3.73 15.44
CA GLU A 193 -2.99 5.15 15.60
C GLU A 193 -1.50 5.37 15.87
N GLU A 194 -0.85 6.21 15.06
CA GLU A 194 0.53 6.65 15.23
C GLU A 194 0.61 8.16 14.98
N ASP A 195 1.07 8.94 15.96
CA ASP A 195 1.24 10.40 15.85
C ASP A 195 0.01 11.16 15.33
N GLY A 196 -1.19 10.70 15.72
CA GLY A 196 -2.48 11.29 15.30
C GLY A 196 -2.92 10.91 13.88
N LYS A 197 -2.18 10.04 13.19
CA LYS A 197 -2.52 9.43 11.90
C LYS A 197 -3.01 7.99 12.08
N LEU A 198 -3.72 7.48 11.09
CA LEU A 198 -4.07 6.06 11.00
C LEU A 198 -3.06 5.34 10.11
N THR A 199 -2.33 4.38 10.64
CA THR A 199 -1.31 3.59 9.93
C THR A 199 -1.83 2.20 9.58
N TYR A 200 -1.45 1.71 8.40
CA TYR A 200 -1.59 0.32 7.96
C TYR A 200 -0.28 -0.18 7.35
N HIS A 201 0.09 -1.43 7.62
CA HIS A 201 1.24 -2.09 7.00
C HIS A 201 0.76 -3.10 5.97
N MET A 202 0.92 -2.77 4.69
CA MET A 202 0.69 -3.70 3.58
C MET A 202 1.93 -4.57 3.40
N TRP A 203 1.74 -5.86 3.14
CA TRP A 203 2.86 -6.74 2.82
C TRP A 203 2.48 -7.79 1.77
N GLY A 204 3.52 -8.34 1.16
CA GLY A 204 3.36 -9.30 0.09
C GLY A 204 4.70 -9.82 -0.42
N VAL A 205 4.66 -10.37 -1.62
CA VAL A 205 5.80 -10.94 -2.32
C VAL A 205 6.05 -10.20 -3.62
N TYR A 206 7.32 -9.95 -3.90
CA TYR A 206 7.86 -9.41 -5.12
C TYR A 206 8.63 -10.49 -5.87
N PHE A 207 8.33 -10.63 -7.16
CA PHE A 207 8.99 -11.57 -8.05
C PHE A 207 9.83 -10.82 -9.07
N GLU A 208 11.06 -11.28 -9.24
CA GLU A 208 11.94 -10.88 -10.33
C GLU A 208 12.26 -12.11 -11.17
N THR A 209 12.27 -11.96 -12.48
CA THR A 209 12.70 -13.00 -13.42
C THR A 209 13.54 -12.36 -14.50
N MET A 210 14.80 -12.76 -14.61
CA MET A 210 15.80 -12.12 -15.49
C MET A 210 16.28 -13.07 -16.57
N TRP A 211 16.18 -12.61 -17.81
CA TRP A 211 16.57 -13.33 -19.01
C TRP A 211 17.70 -12.55 -19.68
N CYS A 212 18.93 -13.08 -19.61
CA CYS A 212 20.14 -12.38 -20.04
C CYS A 212 20.86 -13.08 -21.19
N TYR A 213 21.68 -12.33 -21.93
CA TYR A 213 22.40 -12.79 -23.13
C TYR A 213 23.93 -12.70 -23.00
#